data_AF-A0A357V2A9-F1
#
_entry.id   AF-A0A357V2A9-F1
#
_cell.length_a   1.000
_cell.length_b   1.000
_cell.length_c   1.000
_cell.angle_alpha   90.00
_cell.angle_beta   90.00
_cell.angle_gamma   90.00
#
_symmetry.space_group_name_H-M   'P 1'
#
loop_
_entity.id
_entity.type
_entity.pdbx_description
1 polymer ?
#
loop_
_entity_poly.entity_id
_entity_poly.type
_entity_poly.pdbx_seq_one_letter_code
_entity_poly.pdbx_strand_id
1 'polypeptide(L)'
;MPQTRDAAWRGFFLTEEGLSASWLAGGPGIDIKARAGHLAALLEDFEVRILLLVRDQASFVRSLYALHLQNGGTLGFAEFVGGIPLSALDWLDIARTYQGSFGQGNVHVIPYNAECYQLGTPPYPGFLSAIQGAMGISDPVEVPRNHLFNPSIKTNLLPLQLAANKVLAPPLARDVSSLLRSGVTEPVRVIQSVRQNRGREDAAAVRAALAVEAVKQATEEATPFSAEEQRAYLANFNAGNRDMFAQFMADYDASAFLAA
;
A
#
# COMPACT_ATOMS: atom_id res chain seq x y z
N MET A 1 25.85 -35.34 -23.51
CA MET A 1 26.60 -34.15 -23.08
C MET A 1 25.67 -32.96 -23.19
N PRO A 2 25.41 -32.20 -22.11
CA PRO A 2 24.54 -31.03 -22.19
C PRO A 2 25.24 -29.96 -23.03
N GLN A 3 24.55 -29.45 -24.04
CA GLN A 3 25.02 -28.32 -24.83
C GLN A 3 25.21 -27.11 -23.91
N THR A 4 26.41 -26.54 -23.94
CA THR A 4 26.72 -25.24 -23.34
C THR A 4 25.78 -24.21 -23.97
N ARG A 5 24.80 -23.73 -23.20
CA ARG A 5 23.91 -22.64 -23.61
C ARG A 5 24.77 -21.40 -23.86
N ASP A 6 25.05 -21.14 -25.13
CA ASP A 6 25.69 -19.92 -25.64
C ASP A 6 24.99 -18.68 -25.06
N ALA A 7 25.82 -17.73 -24.61
CA ALA A 7 25.50 -16.39 -24.12
C ALA A 7 23.99 -16.07 -24.02
N ALA A 8 23.42 -16.57 -22.93
CA ALA A 8 22.00 -16.59 -22.64
C ALA A 8 21.37 -15.20 -22.69
N TRP A 9 20.25 -15.09 -23.40
CA TRP A 9 19.33 -13.97 -23.27
C TRP A 9 18.98 -13.79 -21.80
N ARG A 10 19.46 -12.69 -21.20
CA ARG A 10 19.04 -12.25 -19.86
C ARG A 10 17.82 -11.36 -20.04
N GLY A 11 16.65 -11.98 -20.09
CA GLY A 11 15.38 -11.28 -19.98
C GLY A 11 15.00 -11.12 -18.51
N PHE A 12 14.65 -9.90 -18.12
CA PHE A 12 13.99 -9.64 -16.83
C PHE A 12 12.52 -9.37 -17.12
N PHE A 13 11.62 -9.99 -16.37
CA PHE A 13 10.22 -9.60 -16.34
C PHE A 13 9.89 -9.17 -14.91
N LEU A 14 9.15 -8.07 -14.79
CA LEU A 14 8.58 -7.62 -13.53
C LEU A 14 7.09 -7.91 -13.58
N THR A 15 6.56 -8.55 -12.55
CA THR A 15 5.13 -8.79 -12.40
C THR A 15 4.66 -8.32 -11.03
N GLU A 16 3.48 -7.68 -10.98
CA GLU A 16 2.81 -7.23 -9.76
C GLU A 16 1.61 -8.15 -9.50
N GLU A 17 1.90 -9.38 -9.06
CA GLU A 17 0.88 -10.41 -8.85
C GLU A 17 0.29 -10.35 -7.44
N GLY A 18 -0.23 -9.21 -6.98
CA GLY A 18 -1.01 -9.09 -5.73
C GLY A 18 -0.62 -10.09 -4.64
N LEU A 19 0.67 -10.13 -4.30
CA LEU A 19 1.35 -11.28 -3.67
C LEU A 19 0.98 -11.48 -2.19
N SER A 20 0.19 -10.56 -1.66
CA SER A 20 -0.44 -10.59 -0.34
C SER A 20 -1.95 -10.37 -0.50
N ALA A 21 -2.73 -10.90 0.43
CA ALA A 21 -4.11 -11.24 0.18
C ALA A 21 -5.00 -10.05 -0.23
N SER A 22 -5.59 -10.16 -1.41
CA SER A 22 -6.66 -9.26 -1.86
C SER A 22 -8.01 -9.72 -1.29
N TRP A 23 -8.21 -9.57 0.02
CA TRP A 23 -9.53 -9.79 0.64
C TRP A 23 -10.51 -8.65 0.34
N LEU A 24 -10.01 -7.50 -0.14
CA LEU A 24 -10.79 -6.27 -0.34
C LEU A 24 -11.88 -6.37 -1.42
N ALA A 25 -11.82 -7.33 -2.33
CA ALA A 25 -12.82 -7.48 -3.40
C ALA A 25 -13.98 -8.42 -3.04
N GLY A 26 -14.12 -8.82 -1.77
CA GLY A 26 -15.13 -9.81 -1.34
C GLY A 26 -14.86 -11.23 -1.86
N GLY A 27 -13.67 -11.47 -2.43
CA GLY A 27 -13.21 -12.78 -2.82
C GLY A 27 -12.69 -13.58 -1.62
N PRO A 28 -12.65 -14.92 -1.72
CA PRO A 28 -11.90 -15.72 -0.75
C PRO A 28 -10.46 -15.19 -0.77
N GLY A 29 -9.93 -14.80 0.40
CA GLY A 29 -8.57 -14.27 0.50
C GLY A 29 -7.58 -15.17 -0.25
N ILE A 30 -6.53 -14.57 -0.82
CA ILE A 30 -5.55 -15.33 -1.59
C ILE A 30 -4.88 -16.34 -0.65
N ASP A 31 -5.01 -17.62 -0.94
CA ASP A 31 -4.19 -18.66 -0.32
C ASP A 31 -2.74 -18.46 -0.78
N ILE A 32 -1.95 -17.82 0.08
CA ILE A 32 -0.57 -17.48 -0.22
C ILE A 32 0.31 -18.72 -0.45
N LYS A 33 0.01 -19.85 0.20
CA LYS A 33 0.78 -21.09 0.02
C LYS A 33 0.52 -21.67 -1.36
N ALA A 34 -0.75 -21.73 -1.77
CA ALA A 34 -1.12 -22.14 -3.12
C ALA A 34 -0.50 -21.21 -4.18
N ARG A 35 -0.53 -19.89 -3.95
CA ARG A 35 0.05 -18.89 -4.85
C ARG A 35 1.57 -19.03 -4.97
N ALA A 36 2.29 -19.14 -3.85
CA ALA A 36 3.74 -19.29 -3.85
C ALA A 36 4.17 -20.58 -4.55
N GLY A 37 3.47 -21.70 -4.31
CA GLY A 37 3.72 -22.95 -5.01
C GLY A 37 3.45 -22.86 -6.52
N HIS A 38 2.36 -22.19 -6.92
CA HIS A 38 2.06 -21.97 -8.33
C HIS A 38 3.12 -21.12 -9.04
N LEU A 39 3.55 -20.02 -8.41
CA LEU A 39 4.60 -19.15 -8.96
C LEU A 39 5.94 -19.88 -9.05
N ALA A 40 6.30 -20.68 -8.05
CA ALA A 40 7.52 -21.47 -8.08
C ALA A 40 7.51 -22.48 -9.24
N ALA A 41 6.37 -23.12 -9.51
CA ALA A 41 6.22 -24.01 -10.65
C ALA A 41 6.29 -23.26 -12.00
N LEU A 42 5.67 -22.09 -12.09
CA LEU A 42 5.71 -21.27 -13.32
C LEU A 42 7.13 -20.77 -13.65
N LEU A 43 7.95 -20.58 -12.61
CA LEU A 43 9.26 -19.95 -12.70
C LEU A 43 10.43 -20.92 -12.45
N GLU A 44 10.22 -22.23 -12.57
CA GLU A 44 11.20 -23.26 -12.19
C GLU A 44 12.56 -23.14 -12.90
N ASP A 45 12.57 -22.59 -14.11
CA ASP A 45 13.78 -22.39 -14.94
C ASP A 45 14.42 -20.99 -14.78
N PHE A 46 13.92 -20.15 -13.87
CA PHE A 46 14.39 -18.79 -13.66
C PHE A 46 15.19 -18.65 -12.36
N GLU A 47 16.19 -17.77 -12.37
CA GLU A 47 16.76 -17.24 -11.13
C GLU A 47 15.81 -16.18 -10.57
N VAL A 48 14.93 -16.58 -9.66
CA VAL A 48 13.90 -15.71 -9.09
C VAL A 48 14.38 -15.03 -7.82
N ARG A 49 14.10 -13.72 -7.72
CA ARG A 49 14.22 -12.95 -6.48
C ARG A 49 12.87 -12.37 -6.11
N ILE A 50 12.45 -12.58 -4.87
CA ILE A 50 11.20 -12.06 -4.30
C ILE A 50 11.56 -10.85 -3.43
N LEU A 51 11.04 -9.69 -3.82
CA LEU A 51 11.18 -8.45 -3.04
C LEU A 51 9.86 -8.19 -2.32
N LEU A 52 9.85 -8.39 -1.01
CA LEU A 52 8.69 -8.14 -0.15
C LEU A 52 8.80 -6.73 0.46
N LEU A 53 8.07 -5.78 -0.13
CA LEU A 53 7.99 -4.42 0.39
C LEU A 53 7.00 -4.37 1.56
N VAL A 54 7.50 -4.16 2.78
CA VAL A 54 6.69 -4.18 4.01
C VAL A 54 6.45 -2.79 4.56
N ARG A 55 5.24 -2.55 5.06
CA ARG A 55 4.84 -1.33 5.77
C ARG A 55 4.42 -1.68 7.18
N ASP A 56 4.48 -0.71 8.08
CA ASP A 56 3.85 -0.86 9.39
C ASP A 56 2.36 -1.21 9.19
N GLN A 57 1.87 -2.22 9.92
CA GLN A 57 0.56 -2.80 9.66
C GLN A 57 -0.58 -1.78 9.83
N ALA A 58 -0.45 -0.84 10.76
CA ALA A 58 -1.47 0.19 10.95
C ALA A 58 -1.57 1.13 9.74
N SER A 59 -0.45 1.65 9.23
CA SER A 59 -0.46 2.50 8.03
C SER A 59 -0.87 1.71 6.80
N PHE A 60 -0.52 0.42 6.71
CA PHE A 60 -1.01 -0.46 5.66
C PHE A 60 -2.54 -0.59 5.72
N VAL A 61 -3.12 -0.92 6.86
CA VAL A 61 -4.57 -1.03 7.06
C VAL A 61 -5.29 0.28 6.78
N ARG A 62 -4.72 1.42 7.19
CA ARG A 62 -5.25 2.75 6.83
C ARG A 62 -5.22 2.99 5.32
N SER A 63 -4.16 2.54 4.64
CA SER A 63 -4.05 2.61 3.18
C SER A 63 -5.12 1.75 2.51
N LEU A 64 -5.38 0.54 3.02
CA LEU A 64 -6.44 -0.34 2.53
C LEU A 64 -7.83 0.27 2.74
N TYR A 65 -8.06 0.90 3.89
CA TYR A 65 -9.32 1.60 4.15
C TYR A 65 -9.51 2.79 3.20
N ALA A 66 -8.46 3.57 2.95
CA ALA A 66 -8.52 4.66 1.98
C ALA A 66 -8.86 4.14 0.57
N LEU A 67 -8.30 2.99 0.17
CA LEU A 67 -8.63 2.34 -1.10
C LEU A 67 -10.08 1.82 -1.12
N HIS A 68 -10.54 1.20 -0.03
CA HIS A 68 -11.94 0.78 0.13
C HIS A 68 -12.90 1.95 -0.10
N LEU A 69 -12.66 3.10 0.53
CA LEU A 69 -13.48 4.30 0.32
C LEU A 69 -13.36 4.84 -1.11
N GLN A 70 -12.18 4.83 -1.72
CA GLN A 70 -12.01 5.23 -3.12
C GLN A 70 -12.80 4.35 -4.09
N ASN A 71 -12.98 3.08 -3.74
CA ASN A 71 -13.75 2.09 -4.50
C ASN A 71 -15.26 2.12 -4.17
N GLY A 72 -15.73 3.12 -3.43
CA GLY A 72 -17.15 3.29 -3.10
C GLY A 72 -17.58 2.57 -1.82
N GLY A 73 -16.64 2.07 -1.02
CA GLY A 73 -16.92 1.42 0.25
C GLY A 73 -17.67 2.31 1.25
N THR A 74 -18.61 1.72 1.98
CA THR A 74 -19.51 2.44 2.89
C THR A 74 -19.34 2.09 4.37
N LEU A 75 -18.51 1.09 4.67
CA LEU A 75 -18.21 0.67 6.05
C LEU A 75 -17.41 1.76 6.77
N GLY A 76 -17.72 1.97 8.05
CA GLY A 76 -16.86 2.77 8.93
C GLY A 76 -15.53 2.07 9.20
N PHE A 77 -14.56 2.81 9.72
CA PHE A 77 -13.21 2.25 9.93
C PHE A 77 -13.18 1.04 10.87
N ALA A 78 -13.84 1.12 12.03
CA ALA A 78 -13.87 0.02 12.99
C ALA A 78 -14.52 -1.26 12.42
N GLU A 79 -15.63 -1.10 11.69
CA GLU A 79 -16.32 -2.19 11.00
C GLU A 79 -15.44 -2.80 9.91
N PHE A 80 -14.77 -1.95 9.12
CA PHE A 80 -13.84 -2.39 8.09
C PHE A 80 -12.67 -3.20 8.69
N VAL A 81 -12.03 -2.71 9.74
CA VAL A 81 -10.91 -3.40 10.40
C VAL A 81 -11.38 -4.70 11.06
N GLY A 82 -12.57 -4.71 11.67
CA GLY A 82 -13.16 -5.90 12.28
C GLY A 82 -13.39 -7.04 11.28
N GLY A 83 -13.47 -6.75 9.98
CA GLY A 83 -13.56 -7.73 8.91
C GLY A 83 -12.22 -8.28 8.41
N ILE A 84 -11.08 -7.74 8.84
CA ILE A 84 -9.76 -8.16 8.36
C ILE A 84 -9.22 -9.29 9.24
N PRO A 85 -8.95 -10.48 8.68
CA PRO A 85 -8.26 -11.52 9.43
C PRO A 85 -6.82 -11.08 9.73
N LEU A 86 -6.46 -10.92 11.01
CA LEU A 86 -5.13 -10.46 11.41
C LEU A 86 -4.00 -11.35 10.89
N SER A 87 -4.25 -12.66 10.76
CA SER A 87 -3.30 -13.61 10.18
C SER A 87 -2.93 -13.28 8.73
N ALA A 88 -3.79 -12.58 7.98
CA ALA A 88 -3.49 -12.17 6.61
C ALA A 88 -2.58 -10.92 6.54
N LEU A 89 -2.26 -10.32 7.69
CA LEU A 89 -1.35 -9.19 7.84
C LEU A 89 -0.02 -9.58 8.52
N ASP A 90 0.22 -10.88 8.68
CA ASP A 90 1.46 -11.41 9.24
C ASP A 90 2.55 -11.46 8.16
N TRP A 91 3.38 -10.41 8.11
CA TRP A 91 4.50 -10.31 7.17
C TRP A 91 5.52 -11.44 7.34
N LEU A 92 5.67 -12.01 8.53
CA LEU A 92 6.59 -13.11 8.78
C LEU A 92 6.09 -14.40 8.11
N ASP A 93 4.81 -14.73 8.27
CA ASP A 93 4.22 -15.91 7.62
C ASP A 93 4.27 -15.79 6.09
N ILE A 94 4.01 -14.58 5.58
CA ILE A 94 4.12 -14.26 4.15
C ILE A 94 5.56 -14.47 3.66
N ALA A 95 6.56 -13.89 4.34
CA ALA A 95 7.96 -14.02 3.97
C ALA A 95 8.43 -15.49 4.05
N ARG A 96 8.05 -16.23 5.10
CA ARG A 96 8.39 -17.65 5.27
C ARG A 96 7.73 -18.54 4.22
N THR A 97 6.51 -18.23 3.80
CA THR A 97 5.83 -18.98 2.74
C THR A 97 6.59 -18.87 1.43
N TYR A 98 6.95 -17.65 1.01
CA TYR A 98 7.78 -17.47 -0.18
C TYR A 98 9.18 -18.07 0.01
N GLN A 99 9.77 -18.00 1.21
CA GLN A 99 11.06 -18.61 1.50
C GLN A 99 11.03 -20.13 1.33
N GLY A 100 9.94 -20.78 1.74
CA GLY A 100 9.75 -22.22 1.57
C GLY A 100 9.64 -22.66 0.11
N SER A 101 9.11 -21.79 -0.76
CA SER A 101 8.96 -22.10 -2.20
C SER A 101 10.17 -21.70 -3.05
N PHE A 102 10.84 -20.58 -2.73
CA PHE A 102 11.93 -20.02 -3.54
C PHE A 102 13.32 -20.16 -2.92
N GLY A 103 13.42 -20.53 -1.64
CA GLY A 103 14.69 -20.68 -0.92
C GLY A 103 15.10 -19.44 -0.11
N GLN A 104 15.95 -19.66 0.90
CA GLN A 104 16.34 -18.63 1.89
C GLN A 104 17.05 -17.41 1.29
N GLY A 105 17.89 -17.60 0.28
CA GLY A 105 18.65 -16.52 -0.35
C GLY A 105 17.86 -15.68 -1.36
N ASN A 106 16.63 -16.08 -1.68
CA ASN A 106 15.85 -15.50 -2.77
C ASN A 106 14.70 -14.61 -2.29
N VAL A 107 14.48 -14.45 -0.98
CA VAL A 107 13.44 -13.59 -0.42
C VAL A 107 14.09 -12.44 0.34
N HIS A 108 13.78 -11.21 -0.09
CA HIS A 108 14.31 -9.98 0.48
C HIS A 108 13.17 -9.16 1.06
N VAL A 109 13.20 -8.94 2.38
CA VAL A 109 12.26 -8.04 3.07
C VAL A 109 12.83 -6.63 3.00
N ILE A 110 12.00 -5.65 2.63
CA ILE A 110 12.41 -4.25 2.45
C ILE A 110 11.35 -3.34 3.09
N PRO A 111 11.69 -2.58 4.15
CA PRO A 111 10.80 -1.56 4.69
C PRO A 111 10.45 -0.51 3.63
N TYR A 112 9.19 -0.15 3.49
CA TYR A 112 8.77 0.85 2.52
C TYR A 112 8.90 2.28 3.07
N ASN A 113 8.69 2.46 4.37
CA ASN A 113 8.64 3.78 5.01
C ASN A 113 10.02 4.45 4.98
N ALA A 114 10.10 5.71 4.55
CA ALA A 114 11.38 6.42 4.42
C ALA A 114 12.08 6.60 5.78
N GLU A 115 11.30 6.71 6.86
CA GLU A 115 11.77 6.83 8.25
C GLU A 115 12.54 5.60 8.72
N CYS A 116 12.36 4.45 8.05
CA CYS A 116 13.13 3.24 8.28
C CYS A 116 14.58 3.34 7.77
N TYR A 117 14.90 4.38 7.00
CA TYR A 117 16.22 4.61 6.44
C TYR A 117 16.81 5.90 7.02
N GLN A 118 17.55 5.77 8.11
CA GLN A 118 18.41 6.86 8.57
C GLN A 118 19.72 6.83 7.77
N LEU A 119 20.26 8.01 7.47
CA LEU A 119 21.55 8.14 6.80
C LEU A 119 22.63 7.40 7.59
N GLY A 120 23.24 6.38 6.99
CA GLY A 120 24.34 5.62 7.57
C GLY A 120 23.94 4.35 8.32
N THR A 121 22.65 4.02 8.42
CA THR A 121 22.22 2.75 9.03
C THR A 121 22.39 1.59 8.05
N PRO A 122 23.09 0.51 8.44
CA PRO A 122 23.16 -0.71 7.63
C PRO A 122 21.77 -1.33 7.41
N PRO A 123 21.58 -2.12 6.33
CA PRO A 123 22.52 -2.36 5.23
C PRO A 123 22.39 -1.35 4.06
N TYR A 124 21.42 -0.44 4.09
CA TYR A 124 21.10 0.42 2.93
C TYR A 124 20.93 1.90 3.31
N PRO A 125 21.51 2.83 2.54
CA PRO A 125 21.37 4.27 2.79
C PRO A 125 19.99 4.83 2.45
N GLY A 126 19.10 4.03 1.84
CA GLY A 126 17.76 4.44 1.45
C GLY A 126 16.98 3.32 0.75
N PHE A 127 15.67 3.55 0.58
CA PHE A 127 14.73 2.60 -0.02
C PHE A 127 15.16 2.10 -1.41
N LEU A 128 15.54 3.01 -2.31
CA LEU A 128 15.96 2.61 -3.66
C LEU A 128 17.28 1.83 -3.66
N SER A 129 18.20 2.14 -2.75
CA SER A 129 19.43 1.36 -2.58
C SER A 129 19.14 -0.03 -2.04
N ALA A 130 18.14 -0.18 -1.16
CA ALA A 130 17.68 -1.48 -0.69
C ALA A 130 17.12 -2.34 -1.82
N ILE A 131 16.27 -1.77 -2.67
CA ILE A 131 15.74 -2.46 -3.86
C ILE A 131 16.88 -2.88 -4.79
N GLN A 132 17.79 -1.96 -5.13
CA GLN A 132 18.90 -2.25 -6.04
C GLN A 132 19.84 -3.32 -5.48
N GLY A 133 20.14 -3.27 -4.18
CA GLY A 133 20.91 -4.29 -3.49
C GLY A 133 20.23 -5.66 -3.50
N ALA A 134 18.92 -5.72 -3.21
CA ALA A 134 18.14 -6.95 -3.28
C ALA A 134 18.10 -7.54 -4.70
N MET A 135 18.07 -6.69 -5.73
CA MET A 135 18.15 -7.10 -7.14
C MET A 135 19.55 -7.56 -7.57
N GLY A 136 20.58 -7.38 -6.73
CA GLY A 136 21.96 -7.72 -7.08
C GLY A 136 22.60 -6.73 -8.07
N ILE A 137 22.12 -5.49 -8.12
CA ILE A 137 22.70 -4.43 -8.95
C ILE A 137 24.00 -3.96 -8.30
N SER A 138 25.13 -4.26 -8.94
CA SER A 138 26.48 -3.89 -8.46
C SER A 138 26.78 -2.41 -8.59
N ASP A 139 26.23 -1.76 -9.62
CA ASP A 139 26.45 -0.35 -9.94
C ASP A 139 25.10 0.39 -9.82
N PRO A 140 24.81 1.01 -8.65
CA PRO A 140 23.53 1.66 -8.43
C PRO A 140 23.25 2.75 -9.45
N VAL A 141 22.05 2.72 -10.02
CA VAL A 141 21.53 3.75 -10.91
C VAL A 141 20.94 4.87 -10.07
N GLU A 142 21.38 6.09 -10.36
CA GLU A 142 20.79 7.28 -9.78
C GLU A 142 19.39 7.48 -10.39
N VAL A 143 18.35 7.34 -9.56
CA VAL A 143 16.98 7.58 -9.99
C VAL A 143 16.68 9.05 -9.74
N PRO A 144 16.32 9.83 -10.79
CA PRO A 144 15.91 11.21 -10.61
C PRO A 144 14.81 11.30 -9.57
N ARG A 145 14.87 12.32 -8.71
CA ARG A 145 13.76 12.64 -7.80
C ARG A 145 12.57 13.14 -8.60
N ASN A 146 11.82 12.23 -9.18
CA ASN A 146 10.53 12.55 -9.76
C ASN A 146 9.57 12.87 -8.61
N HIS A 147 8.80 13.94 -8.76
CA HIS A 147 7.70 14.23 -7.85
C HIS A 147 6.63 13.15 -8.02
N LEU A 148 6.80 12.03 -7.30
CA LEU A 148 5.79 10.99 -7.23
C LEU A 148 4.56 11.57 -6.53
N PHE A 149 3.52 11.77 -7.30
CA PHE A 149 2.21 12.15 -6.77
C PHE A 149 1.54 10.88 -6.24
N ASN A 150 1.32 10.80 -4.93
CA ASN A 150 0.50 9.74 -4.35
C ASN A 150 -0.97 10.05 -4.66
N PRO A 151 -1.66 9.24 -5.49
CA PRO A 151 -3.06 9.49 -5.84
C PRO A 151 -4.02 9.13 -4.70
N SER A 152 -3.54 8.89 -3.47
CA SER A 152 -4.43 8.55 -2.36
C SER A 152 -5.11 9.78 -1.76
N ILE A 153 -6.37 9.62 -1.34
CA ILE A 153 -7.08 10.61 -0.53
C ILE A 153 -6.30 10.82 0.78
N LYS A 154 -6.05 12.08 1.17
CA LYS A 154 -5.42 12.41 2.46
C LYS A 154 -6.27 11.86 3.61
N THR A 155 -5.63 11.32 4.65
CA THR A 155 -6.35 10.67 5.77
C THR A 155 -7.44 11.55 6.39
N ASN A 156 -7.18 12.84 6.57
CA ASN A 156 -8.14 13.79 7.14
C ASN A 156 -9.37 14.06 6.24
N LEU A 157 -9.37 13.58 4.99
CA LEU A 157 -10.48 13.72 4.03
C LEU A 157 -11.26 12.41 3.85
N LEU A 158 -10.84 11.32 4.48
CA LEU A 158 -11.56 10.03 4.42
C LEU A 158 -12.99 10.10 5.00
N PRO A 159 -13.29 10.84 6.07
CA PRO A 159 -14.66 10.93 6.60
C PRO A 159 -15.63 11.55 5.58
N LEU A 160 -15.13 12.55 4.85
CA LEU A 160 -15.86 13.20 3.75
C LEU A 160 -16.15 12.23 2.61
N GLN A 161 -15.17 11.40 2.22
CA GLN A 161 -15.41 10.36 1.20
C GLN A 161 -16.40 9.30 1.68
N LEU A 162 -16.29 8.85 2.93
CA LEU A 162 -17.21 7.86 3.51
C LEU A 162 -18.66 8.35 3.47
N ALA A 163 -18.90 9.57 3.92
CA ALA A 163 -20.23 10.16 3.90
C ALA A 163 -20.73 10.35 2.45
N ALA A 164 -19.86 10.78 1.52
CA ALA A 164 -20.20 10.82 0.10
C ALA A 164 -20.62 9.44 -0.44
N ASN A 165 -19.89 8.37 -0.12
CA ASN A 165 -20.23 7.01 -0.54
C ASN A 165 -21.58 6.52 0.03
N LYS A 166 -21.95 6.97 1.24
CA LYS A 166 -23.21 6.57 1.89
C LYS A 166 -24.44 7.27 1.29
N VAL A 167 -24.31 8.52 0.85
CA VAL A 167 -25.47 9.36 0.50
C VAL A 167 -25.58 9.67 -0.99
N LEU A 168 -24.48 9.57 -1.75
CA LEU A 168 -24.46 9.90 -3.18
C LEU A 168 -24.52 8.64 -4.04
N ALA A 169 -25.06 8.79 -5.25
CA ALA A 169 -24.97 7.74 -6.25
C ALA A 169 -23.49 7.46 -6.63
N PRO A 170 -23.12 6.22 -6.99
CA PRO A 170 -21.72 5.83 -7.22
C PRO A 170 -20.93 6.71 -8.22
N PRO A 171 -21.51 7.19 -9.34
CA PRO A 171 -20.79 8.13 -10.21
C PRO A 171 -20.39 9.42 -9.50
N LEU A 172 -21.30 10.01 -8.73
CA LEU A 172 -21.06 11.28 -8.04
C LEU A 172 -20.09 11.13 -6.86
N ALA A 173 -20.15 10.00 -6.14
CA ALA A 173 -19.19 9.68 -5.09
C ALA A 173 -17.75 9.52 -5.63
N ARG A 174 -17.60 8.97 -6.84
CA ARG A 174 -16.30 8.89 -7.55
C ARG A 174 -15.78 10.27 -7.97
N ASP A 175 -16.66 11.16 -8.40
CA ASP A 175 -16.28 12.54 -8.73
C ASP A 175 -15.76 13.27 -7.48
N VAL A 176 -16.42 13.11 -6.33
CA VAL A 176 -15.93 13.62 -5.04
C VAL A 176 -14.54 13.04 -4.72
N SER A 177 -14.34 11.73 -4.86
CA SER A 177 -13.03 11.08 -4.65
C SER A 177 -11.94 11.68 -5.53
N SER A 178 -12.23 11.96 -6.80
CA SER A 178 -11.32 12.64 -7.72
C SER A 178 -10.89 14.03 -7.22
N LEU A 179 -11.85 14.82 -6.74
CA LEU A 179 -11.59 16.15 -6.18
C LEU A 179 -10.76 16.10 -4.89
N LEU A 180 -11.04 15.15 -3.99
CA LEU A 180 -10.28 14.99 -2.76
C LEU A 180 -8.82 14.61 -3.01
N ARG A 181 -8.56 13.78 -4.04
CA ARG A 181 -7.21 13.38 -4.45
C ARG A 181 -6.39 14.52 -5.01
N SER A 182 -7.00 15.44 -5.77
CA SER A 182 -6.30 16.62 -6.29
C SER A 182 -5.93 17.65 -5.22
N GLY A 183 -6.30 17.40 -3.96
CA GLY A 183 -6.02 18.30 -2.84
C GLY A 183 -6.93 19.52 -2.79
N VAL A 184 -7.96 19.58 -3.64
CA VAL A 184 -8.95 20.66 -3.63
C VAL A 184 -9.96 20.37 -2.54
N THR A 185 -9.75 20.98 -1.38
CA THR A 185 -10.57 20.78 -0.18
C THR A 185 -11.59 21.89 0.05
N GLU A 186 -11.48 23.00 -0.67
CA GLU A 186 -12.39 24.14 -0.53
C GLU A 186 -13.48 24.07 -1.61
N PRO A 187 -14.75 23.84 -1.26
CA PRO A 187 -15.84 23.79 -2.23
C PRO A 187 -15.96 25.10 -3.01
N VAL A 188 -15.64 26.24 -2.39
CA VAL A 188 -15.57 27.54 -3.08
C VAL A 188 -14.51 27.56 -4.17
N ARG A 189 -13.33 26.96 -3.96
CA ARG A 189 -12.27 26.86 -4.98
C ARG A 189 -12.62 25.86 -6.09
N VAL A 190 -13.34 24.78 -5.79
CA VAL A 190 -13.89 23.88 -6.81
C VAL A 190 -14.91 24.64 -7.66
N ILE A 191 -15.88 25.30 -7.03
CA ILE A 191 -16.92 26.09 -7.72
C ILE A 191 -16.27 27.22 -8.54
N GLN A 192 -15.27 27.90 -8.00
CA GLN A 192 -14.53 28.97 -8.70
C GLN A 192 -13.66 28.43 -9.84
N SER A 193 -12.94 27.32 -9.65
CA SER A 193 -12.14 26.69 -10.70
C SER A 193 -13.00 26.15 -11.84
N VAL A 194 -14.14 25.54 -11.52
CA VAL A 194 -15.16 25.10 -12.50
C VAL A 194 -15.76 26.30 -13.22
N ARG A 195 -16.06 27.41 -12.51
CA ARG A 195 -16.55 28.67 -13.10
C ARG A 195 -15.49 29.35 -13.99
N GLN A 196 -14.22 29.28 -13.62
CA GLN A 196 -13.12 29.94 -14.33
C GLN A 196 -12.66 29.17 -15.58
N ASN A 197 -12.83 27.84 -15.63
CA ASN A 197 -12.39 26.99 -16.75
C ASN A 197 -13.39 26.84 -17.93
N ARG A 198 -14.38 27.74 -18.04
CA ARG A 198 -15.29 28.00 -19.19
C ARG A 198 -16.25 26.87 -19.65
N GLY A 199 -17.52 27.26 -19.80
CA GLY A 199 -18.35 26.95 -20.99
C GLY A 199 -19.14 25.64 -21.00
N ARG A 200 -18.85 24.70 -20.12
CA ARG A 200 -19.77 23.61 -19.79
C ARG A 200 -20.03 23.69 -18.31
N GLU A 201 -21.28 23.95 -17.95
CA GLU A 201 -21.77 23.70 -16.61
C GLU A 201 -21.54 22.21 -16.33
N ASP A 202 -20.40 21.87 -15.76
CA ASP A 202 -20.18 20.53 -15.27
C ASP A 202 -20.99 20.41 -13.97
N ALA A 203 -22.29 20.20 -14.17
CA ALA A 203 -23.26 20.04 -13.11
C ALA A 203 -22.82 18.93 -12.15
N ALA A 204 -21.99 17.96 -12.59
CA ALA A 204 -21.40 16.96 -11.71
C ALA A 204 -20.41 17.59 -10.72
N ALA A 205 -19.49 18.46 -11.17
CA ALA A 205 -18.53 19.14 -10.31
C ALA A 205 -19.21 20.13 -9.34
N VAL A 206 -20.26 20.83 -9.78
CA VAL A 206 -21.06 21.70 -8.90
C VAL A 206 -21.84 20.88 -7.87
N ARG A 207 -22.48 19.78 -8.28
CA ARG A 207 -23.17 18.86 -7.35
C ARG A 207 -22.19 18.22 -6.36
N ALA A 208 -20.99 17.84 -6.80
CA ALA A 208 -19.96 17.28 -5.94
C ALA A 208 -19.46 18.31 -4.92
N ALA A 209 -19.25 19.57 -5.32
CA ALA A 209 -18.85 20.63 -4.40
C ALA A 209 -19.94 20.96 -3.36
N LEU A 210 -21.21 21.00 -3.78
CA LEU A 210 -22.34 21.17 -2.88
C LEU A 210 -22.50 19.98 -1.93
N ALA A 211 -22.29 18.76 -2.43
CA ALA A 211 -22.29 17.55 -1.60
C ALA A 211 -21.14 17.57 -0.60
N VAL A 212 -19.93 18.03 -0.99
CA VAL A 212 -18.80 18.18 -0.07
C VAL A 212 -19.12 19.16 1.06
N GLU A 213 -19.75 20.29 0.76
CA GLU A 213 -20.14 21.26 1.77
C GLU A 213 -21.23 20.72 2.71
N ALA A 214 -22.25 20.06 2.16
CA ALA A 214 -23.30 19.42 2.95
C ALA A 214 -22.74 18.30 3.86
N VAL A 215 -21.78 17.53 3.35
CA VAL A 215 -21.12 16.49 4.14
C VAL A 215 -20.22 17.09 5.20
N LYS A 216 -19.43 18.14 4.90
CA LYS A 216 -18.58 18.83 5.88
C LYS A 216 -19.39 19.36 7.07
N GLN A 217 -20.57 19.92 6.80
CA GLN A 217 -21.47 20.41 7.84
C GLN A 217 -22.09 19.28 8.68
N ALA A 218 -22.16 18.06 8.12
CA ALA A 218 -22.71 16.87 8.79
C ALA A 218 -21.64 16.02 9.51
N THR A 219 -20.35 16.22 9.24
CA THR A 219 -19.26 15.43 9.83
C THR A 219 -18.67 16.10 11.07
N GLU A 220 -19.22 15.81 12.25
CA GLU A 220 -18.49 15.94 13.54
C GLU A 220 -17.79 14.62 13.96
N GLU A 221 -17.96 13.53 13.22
CA GLU A 221 -17.50 12.20 13.68
C GLU A 221 -16.66 11.41 12.66
N ALA A 222 -15.78 10.59 13.23
CA ALA A 222 -14.95 9.54 12.65
C ALA A 222 -13.60 9.95 12.04
N THR A 223 -12.66 10.38 12.88
CA THR A 223 -11.22 10.22 12.56
C THR A 223 -10.86 8.73 12.50
N PRO A 224 -10.12 8.26 11.47
CA PRO A 224 -9.50 6.93 11.51
C PRO A 224 -8.45 6.88 12.62
N PHE A 225 -8.31 5.71 13.27
CA PHE A 225 -7.49 5.40 14.45
C PHE A 225 -7.02 6.61 15.27
N SER A 226 -7.49 6.71 16.52
CA SER A 226 -6.73 7.46 17.50
C SER A 226 -5.30 6.89 17.59
N ALA A 227 -4.33 7.72 17.99
CA ALA A 227 -2.95 7.26 18.17
C ALA A 227 -2.85 6.10 19.18
N GLU A 228 -3.80 5.99 20.11
CA GLU A 228 -3.89 4.87 21.05
C GLU A 228 -4.36 3.58 20.38
N GLU A 229 -5.43 3.65 19.58
CA GLU A 229 -5.93 2.49 18.86
C GLU A 229 -4.93 1.98 17.81
N GLN A 230 -4.20 2.88 17.13
CA GLN A 230 -3.10 2.50 16.24
C GLN A 230 -2.04 1.70 17.00
N ARG A 231 -1.60 2.18 18.17
CA ARG A 231 -0.61 1.47 19.00
C ARG A 231 -1.12 0.12 19.49
N ALA A 232 -2.37 0.05 19.93
CA ALA A 232 -3.00 -1.20 20.36
C ALA A 232 -3.09 -2.20 19.20
N TYR A 233 -3.41 -1.74 17.99
CA TYR A 233 -3.47 -2.57 16.79
C TYR A 233 -2.08 -3.13 16.43
N LEU A 234 -1.05 -2.29 16.42
CA LEU A 234 0.33 -2.66 16.11
C LEU A 234 0.94 -3.62 17.13
N ALA A 235 0.54 -3.51 18.40
CA ALA A 235 1.03 -4.41 19.45
C ALA A 235 0.79 -5.90 19.11
N ASN A 236 -0.24 -6.22 18.32
CA ASN A 236 -0.51 -7.58 17.85
C ASN A 236 0.58 -8.13 16.90
N PHE A 237 1.33 -7.26 16.22
CA PHE A 237 2.29 -7.63 15.19
C PHE A 237 3.75 -7.43 15.60
N ASN A 238 4.02 -6.71 16.69
CA ASN A 238 5.38 -6.35 17.11
C ASN A 238 6.32 -7.55 17.31
N ALA A 239 5.80 -8.68 17.80
CA ALA A 239 6.59 -9.90 17.91
C ALA A 239 6.96 -10.45 16.52
N GLY A 240 5.97 -10.68 15.64
CA GLY A 240 6.19 -11.19 14.29
C GLY A 240 7.08 -10.26 13.43
N ASN A 241 6.91 -8.94 13.55
CA ASN A 241 7.75 -7.96 12.88
C ASN A 241 9.22 -8.02 13.33
N ARG A 242 9.45 -8.14 14.65
CA ARG A 242 10.81 -8.33 15.18
C ARG A 242 11.46 -9.59 14.63
N ASP A 243 10.73 -10.70 14.67
CA ASP A 243 11.21 -11.99 14.18
C ASP A 243 11.47 -11.94 12.66
N MET A 244 10.62 -11.25 11.90
CA MET A 244 10.83 -11.03 10.46
C MET A 244 12.12 -10.27 10.19
N PHE A 245 12.35 -9.13 10.82
CA PHE A 245 13.57 -8.37 10.58
C PHE A 245 14.81 -9.13 11.07
N ALA A 246 14.75 -9.79 12.22
CA ALA A 246 15.85 -10.64 12.69
C ALA A 246 16.18 -11.76 11.70
N GLN A 247 15.17 -12.35 11.05
CA GLN A 247 15.36 -13.46 10.11
C GLN A 247 15.82 -13.00 8.71
N PHE A 248 15.25 -11.93 8.17
CA PHE A 248 15.44 -11.52 6.77
C PHE A 248 16.36 -10.30 6.61
N MET A 249 16.66 -9.59 7.70
CA MET A 249 17.49 -8.39 7.72
C MET A 249 18.27 -8.30 9.04
N ALA A 250 19.11 -9.30 9.36
CA ALA A 250 19.75 -9.42 10.67
C ALA A 250 20.52 -8.17 11.14
N ASP A 251 21.08 -7.39 10.19
CA ASP A 251 21.84 -6.17 10.47
C ASP A 251 20.98 -4.89 10.53
N TYR A 252 19.66 -5.00 10.34
CA TYR A 252 18.73 -3.87 10.30
C TYR A 252 18.18 -3.55 11.69
N ASP A 253 18.26 -2.27 12.08
CA ASP A 253 17.59 -1.77 13.28
C ASP A 253 16.08 -1.55 13.01
N ALA A 254 15.28 -2.52 13.42
CA ALA A 254 13.83 -2.46 13.29
C ALA A 254 13.13 -1.48 14.24
N SER A 255 13.87 -0.78 15.13
CA SER A 255 13.27 0.11 16.13
C SER A 255 12.39 1.19 15.51
N ALA A 256 12.81 1.77 14.37
CA ALA A 256 12.01 2.78 13.66
C ALA A 256 10.70 2.20 13.12
N PHE A 257 10.72 0.98 12.59
CA PHE A 257 9.52 0.30 12.09
C PHE A 257 8.55 -0.07 13.21
N LEU A 258 9.08 -0.46 14.38
CA LEU A 258 8.30 -0.88 15.54
C LEU A 258 7.78 0.28 16.40
N ALA A 259 8.30 1.49 16.18
CA ALA A 259 7.90 2.71 16.89
C ALA A 259 6.79 3.52 16.19
N ALA A 260 6.56 3.26 14.90
CA ALA A 260 5.47 3.85 14.10
C ALA A 260 4.11 3.19 14.46
#